data_AF-A0A5Q3DVK4-F1
#
_entry.id   AF-A0A5Q3DVK4-F1
#
_cell.length_a   1.000
_cell.length_b   1.000
_cell.length_c   1.000
_cell.angle_alpha   90.00
_cell.angle_beta   90.00
_cell.angle_gamma   90.00
#
_symmetry.space_group_name_H-M   'P 1'
#
loop_
_entity.id
_entity.type
_entity.pdbx_description
1 polymer ?
#
loop_
_entity_poly.entity_id
_entity_poly.type
_entity_poly.pdbx_seq_one_letter_code
_entity_poly.pdbx_strand_id
1 'polypeptide(L)'
;MSTAIVVGATVTIGILGREIVHQLGQSPQKWSKVYSLSRSQKEEFPSNVEHRHIDLTGNADEVAKNLQGITAEYVFFAAYLQEADEQKNWDVNGDMLQAFLDALVKSGIDEKLKRFLLVTGAKQYGVHLGPVKNPMLESDPWQTDQSTFPPNFYYRQQDILKKFCDQSNGRISWNVTYPNDVIGYAQGNFMNLATAVGIYAATSKELGKDLIFPGSERFYTGFDCFTSADLHAKFCEWAVLEPSAANRAFNVVNGDVESWQNLWPKVAERFGTRVDASQFQKPHPLSSSTDLNPITPISLHEERSGLKGVTKPGKMEQMIDLTKWSQQEEVKEAWKKLAKREGLDEKALEEATWGFLGFVLGRNYDLVISMSKARKLGWTGYEDSWEALSKVFGTLKDAKVLP
;
A
#
# COMPACT_ATOMS: atom_id res chain seq x y z
N MET A 1 -4.34 -4.00 -29.86
CA MET A 1 -4.92 -3.59 -28.56
C MET A 1 -4.75 -4.74 -27.61
N SER A 2 -4.33 -4.45 -26.39
CA SER A 2 -4.03 -5.43 -25.36
C SER A 2 -5.24 -5.75 -24.49
N THR A 3 -5.22 -6.90 -23.86
CA THR A 3 -6.25 -7.36 -22.91
C THR A 3 -5.64 -7.65 -21.56
N ALA A 4 -6.32 -7.26 -20.47
CA ALA A 4 -5.80 -7.39 -19.11
C ALA A 4 -6.78 -8.04 -18.14
N ILE A 5 -6.25 -8.79 -17.17
CA ILE A 5 -6.93 -9.16 -15.93
C ILE A 5 -6.32 -8.34 -14.79
N VAL A 6 -7.16 -7.73 -13.96
CA VAL A 6 -6.75 -7.07 -12.73
C VAL A 6 -7.44 -7.75 -11.55
N VAL A 7 -6.66 -8.42 -10.71
CA VAL A 7 -7.14 -9.14 -9.52
C VAL A 7 -6.98 -8.25 -8.30
N GLY A 8 -8.03 -8.17 -7.48
CA GLY A 8 -8.00 -7.36 -6.26
C GLY A 8 -8.47 -5.92 -6.47
N ALA A 9 -9.20 -5.63 -7.54
CA ALA A 9 -9.86 -4.34 -7.76
C ALA A 9 -11.15 -4.21 -6.91
N THR A 10 -11.05 -4.47 -5.60
CA THR A 10 -12.12 -4.15 -4.65
C THR A 10 -11.90 -2.79 -4.04
N VAL A 11 -12.99 -2.08 -3.83
CA VAL A 11 -13.04 -0.83 -3.10
C VAL A 11 -12.65 -1.02 -1.61
N THR A 12 -12.79 -2.24 -1.07
CA THR A 12 -12.58 -2.54 0.36
C THR A 12 -11.17 -3.05 0.69
N ILE A 13 -10.33 -3.44 -0.27
CA ILE A 13 -8.96 -3.94 0.04
C ILE A 13 -7.91 -3.45 -0.99
N GLY A 14 -8.31 -3.03 -2.18
CA GLY A 14 -7.37 -2.82 -3.29
C GLY A 14 -7.35 -1.41 -3.85
N ILE A 15 -6.84 -0.44 -3.08
CA ILE A 15 -6.53 0.91 -3.58
C ILE A 15 -5.76 0.83 -4.90
N LEU A 16 -4.69 0.03 -4.93
CA LEU A 16 -3.83 -0.13 -6.11
C LEU A 16 -4.52 -0.87 -7.25
N GLY A 17 -5.23 -1.97 -6.96
CA GLY A 17 -5.96 -2.74 -7.97
C GLY A 17 -7.06 -1.91 -8.65
N ARG A 18 -7.81 -1.13 -7.87
CA ARG A 18 -8.81 -0.19 -8.36
C ARG A 18 -8.18 0.83 -9.31
N GLU A 19 -7.07 1.45 -8.91
CA GLU A 19 -6.44 2.48 -9.72
C GLU A 19 -5.80 1.93 -11.00
N ILE A 20 -5.27 0.69 -10.95
CA ILE A 20 -4.84 -0.04 -12.17
C ILE A 20 -6.03 -0.20 -13.13
N VAL A 21 -7.21 -0.63 -12.65
CA VAL A 21 -8.40 -0.75 -13.51
C VAL A 21 -8.76 0.58 -14.17
N HIS A 22 -8.75 1.70 -13.42
CA HIS A 22 -9.03 3.01 -13.98
C HIS A 22 -8.00 3.45 -15.02
N GLN A 23 -6.71 3.31 -14.72
CA GLN A 23 -5.62 3.65 -15.64
C GLN A 23 -5.74 2.92 -16.98
N LEU A 24 -5.96 1.60 -16.94
CA LEU A 24 -6.11 0.79 -18.15
C LEU A 24 -7.43 1.12 -18.88
N GLY A 25 -8.52 1.30 -18.13
CA GLY A 25 -9.84 1.62 -18.64
C GLY A 25 -9.92 2.97 -19.37
N GLN A 26 -9.12 3.96 -18.97
CA GLN A 26 -9.06 5.27 -19.62
C GLN A 26 -8.42 5.25 -21.01
N SER A 27 -7.74 4.16 -21.39
CA SER A 27 -7.02 4.04 -22.66
C SER A 27 -7.59 2.92 -23.55
N PRO A 28 -8.86 2.99 -24.01
CA PRO A 28 -9.47 1.91 -24.81
C PRO A 28 -8.75 1.62 -26.14
N GLN A 29 -8.02 2.61 -26.66
CA GLN A 29 -7.17 2.45 -27.85
C GLN A 29 -5.94 1.57 -27.59
N LYS A 30 -5.49 1.48 -26.33
CA LYS A 30 -4.41 0.58 -25.90
C LYS A 30 -4.98 -0.72 -25.35
N TRP A 31 -6.01 -0.63 -24.51
CA TRP A 31 -6.64 -1.74 -23.80
C TRP A 31 -8.06 -1.97 -24.29
N SER A 32 -8.24 -2.94 -25.19
CA SER A 32 -9.57 -3.23 -25.76
C SER A 32 -10.51 -3.84 -24.72
N LYS A 33 -9.98 -4.54 -23.71
CA LYS A 33 -10.76 -5.16 -22.65
C LYS A 33 -9.94 -5.27 -21.36
N VAL A 34 -10.54 -4.90 -20.24
CA VAL A 34 -9.99 -5.06 -18.89
C VAL A 34 -10.98 -5.86 -18.05
N TYR A 35 -10.56 -7.01 -17.53
CA TYR A 35 -11.35 -7.83 -16.62
C TYR A 35 -10.97 -7.48 -15.18
N SER A 36 -11.89 -6.88 -14.44
CA SER A 36 -11.72 -6.56 -13.03
C SER A 36 -12.26 -7.72 -12.18
N LEU A 37 -11.37 -8.47 -11.51
CA LEU A 37 -11.73 -9.63 -10.71
C LEU A 37 -11.74 -9.29 -9.23
N SER A 38 -12.92 -9.37 -8.60
CA SER A 38 -13.10 -8.95 -7.20
C SER A 38 -14.41 -9.51 -6.62
N ARG A 39 -14.52 -9.62 -5.28
CA ARG A 39 -15.74 -10.17 -4.64
C ARG A 39 -16.99 -9.29 -4.81
N SER A 40 -16.82 -8.00 -5.08
CA SER A 40 -17.96 -7.06 -5.24
C SER A 40 -17.60 -5.91 -6.17
N GLN A 41 -18.50 -5.55 -7.08
CA GLN A 41 -18.46 -4.28 -7.78
C GLN A 41 -19.22 -3.23 -6.98
N LYS A 42 -18.56 -2.12 -6.63
CA LYS A 42 -19.18 -1.01 -5.88
C LYS A 42 -19.09 0.33 -6.62
N GLU A 43 -18.49 0.36 -7.80
CA GLU A 43 -18.26 1.58 -8.60
C GLU A 43 -18.52 1.33 -10.08
N GLU A 44 -18.80 2.43 -10.80
CA GLU A 44 -18.88 2.45 -12.25
C GLU A 44 -17.47 2.44 -12.84
N PHE A 45 -17.23 1.53 -13.78
CA PHE A 45 -15.97 1.45 -14.52
C PHE A 45 -16.16 1.93 -15.97
N PRO A 46 -15.07 2.35 -16.64
CA PRO A 46 -15.11 2.64 -18.07
C PRO A 46 -15.71 1.50 -18.90
N SER A 47 -16.28 1.81 -20.06
CA SER A 47 -17.06 0.84 -20.86
C SER A 47 -16.27 -0.37 -21.38
N ASN A 48 -14.94 -0.29 -21.43
CA ASN A 48 -14.05 -1.41 -21.79
C ASN A 48 -13.67 -2.28 -20.58
N VAL A 49 -14.14 -1.96 -19.38
CA VAL A 49 -13.94 -2.75 -18.16
C VAL A 49 -15.14 -3.66 -17.94
N GLU A 50 -14.88 -4.93 -17.67
CA GLU A 50 -15.88 -5.91 -17.27
C GLU A 50 -15.53 -6.43 -15.88
N HIS A 51 -16.44 -6.23 -14.92
CA HIS A 51 -16.30 -6.83 -13.60
C HIS A 51 -16.72 -8.30 -13.64
N ARG A 52 -15.95 -9.15 -12.97
CA ARG A 52 -16.32 -10.54 -12.68
C ARG A 52 -16.12 -10.81 -11.20
N HIS A 53 -17.11 -11.46 -10.62
CA HIS A 53 -17.00 -11.97 -9.27
C HIS A 53 -15.97 -13.09 -9.21
N ILE A 54 -15.06 -13.04 -8.23
CA ILE A 54 -14.13 -14.13 -7.94
C ILE A 54 -13.91 -14.23 -6.44
N ASP A 55 -13.79 -15.48 -5.96
CA ASP A 55 -13.23 -15.80 -4.66
C ASP A 55 -11.93 -16.58 -4.87
N LEU A 56 -10.83 -16.01 -4.41
CA LEU A 56 -9.49 -16.60 -4.55
C LEU A 56 -9.17 -17.59 -3.42
N THR A 57 -10.05 -17.71 -2.42
CA THR A 57 -9.90 -18.65 -1.30
C THR A 57 -10.42 -20.06 -1.63
N GLY A 58 -11.14 -20.19 -2.75
CA GLY A 58 -11.56 -21.47 -3.30
C GLY A 58 -10.41 -22.24 -3.96
N ASN A 59 -10.67 -23.49 -4.33
CA ASN A 59 -9.69 -24.29 -5.06
C ASN A 59 -9.55 -23.83 -6.53
N ALA A 60 -8.51 -24.31 -7.22
CA ALA A 60 -8.23 -23.92 -8.60
C ALA A 60 -9.39 -24.18 -9.59
N ASP A 61 -10.21 -25.21 -9.37
CA ASP A 61 -11.36 -25.50 -10.23
C ASP A 61 -12.51 -24.50 -10.04
N GLU A 62 -12.75 -24.07 -8.80
CA GLU A 62 -13.71 -23.01 -8.47
C GLU A 62 -13.27 -21.66 -9.01
N VAL A 63 -11.98 -21.33 -8.88
CA VAL A 63 -11.40 -20.11 -9.45
C VAL A 63 -11.51 -20.15 -10.98
N ALA A 64 -11.18 -21.28 -11.63
CA ALA A 64 -11.24 -21.43 -13.09
C ALA A 64 -12.66 -21.27 -13.68
N LYS A 65 -13.71 -21.68 -12.96
CA LYS A 65 -15.10 -21.45 -13.38
C LYS A 65 -15.41 -19.97 -13.56
N ASN A 66 -14.86 -19.10 -12.70
CA ASN A 66 -15.04 -17.66 -12.78
C ASN A 66 -14.21 -17.00 -13.89
N LEU A 67 -13.27 -17.73 -14.50
CA LEU A 67 -12.40 -17.26 -15.59
C LEU A 67 -12.88 -17.70 -16.99
N GLN A 68 -14.00 -18.42 -17.08
CA GLN A 68 -14.52 -18.89 -18.37
C GLN A 68 -14.83 -17.74 -19.33
N GLY A 69 -14.38 -17.87 -20.58
CA GLY A 69 -14.59 -16.87 -21.63
C GLY A 69 -13.68 -15.64 -21.53
N ILE A 70 -12.78 -15.59 -20.55
CA ILE A 70 -11.76 -14.54 -20.46
C ILE A 70 -10.59 -14.87 -21.37
N THR A 71 -10.07 -13.85 -22.05
CA THR A 71 -8.81 -13.88 -22.80
C THR A 71 -8.00 -12.65 -22.40
N ALA A 72 -6.78 -12.86 -21.92
CA ALA A 72 -5.91 -11.79 -21.47
C ALA A 72 -4.47 -12.03 -21.90
N GLU A 73 -3.73 -10.96 -22.15
CA GLU A 73 -2.29 -10.99 -22.42
C GLU A 73 -1.48 -10.52 -21.20
N TYR A 74 -2.13 -9.76 -20.32
CA TYR A 74 -1.50 -9.14 -19.15
C TYR A 74 -2.31 -9.45 -17.90
N VAL A 75 -1.63 -9.74 -16.80
CA VAL A 75 -2.24 -9.93 -15.49
C VAL A 75 -1.62 -8.97 -14.50
N PHE A 76 -2.45 -8.33 -13.68
CA PHE A 76 -2.07 -7.53 -12.53
C PHE A 76 -2.68 -8.16 -11.28
N PHE A 77 -1.86 -8.68 -10.38
CA PHE A 77 -2.31 -9.29 -9.14
C PHE A 77 -2.05 -8.35 -7.97
N ALA A 78 -3.11 -7.69 -7.50
CA ALA A 78 -3.09 -6.70 -6.42
C ALA A 78 -4.04 -7.10 -5.26
N ALA A 79 -4.18 -8.41 -5.02
CA ALA A 79 -5.00 -8.96 -3.96
C ALA A 79 -4.14 -9.56 -2.84
N TYR A 80 -4.57 -9.38 -1.60
CA TYR A 80 -4.05 -10.11 -0.45
C TYR A 80 -5.15 -10.22 0.63
N LEU A 81 -4.97 -11.14 1.56
CA LEU A 81 -5.74 -11.25 2.79
C LEU A 81 -4.82 -11.00 3.98
N GLN A 82 -5.27 -10.14 4.90
CA GLN A 82 -4.57 -9.86 6.14
C GLN A 82 -5.00 -10.86 7.21
N GLU A 83 -4.04 -11.60 7.74
CA GLU A 83 -4.17 -12.46 8.90
C GLU A 83 -3.43 -11.86 10.11
N ALA A 84 -3.79 -12.33 11.30
CA ALA A 84 -3.18 -11.87 12.55
C ALA A 84 -1.75 -12.37 12.78
N ASP A 85 -1.32 -13.37 12.00
CA ASP A 85 -0.04 -14.05 12.16
C ASP A 85 0.67 -14.17 10.80
N GLU A 86 2.00 -14.02 10.82
CA GLU A 86 2.79 -13.97 9.58
C GLU A 86 2.91 -15.34 8.88
N GLN A 87 2.84 -16.45 9.62
CA GLN A 87 2.77 -17.78 9.02
C GLN A 87 1.41 -17.98 8.33
N LYS A 88 0.31 -17.54 8.95
CA LYS A 88 -1.00 -17.55 8.28
C LYS A 88 -1.05 -16.65 7.05
N ASN A 89 -0.42 -15.46 7.09
CA ASN A 89 -0.27 -14.61 5.92
C ASN A 89 0.50 -15.35 4.81
N TRP A 90 1.59 -16.03 5.16
CA TRP A 90 2.41 -16.84 4.25
C TRP A 90 1.60 -17.94 3.57
N ASP A 91 0.81 -18.68 4.34
CA ASP A 91 0.00 -19.78 3.85
C ASP A 91 -1.15 -19.27 2.96
N VAL A 92 -1.99 -18.36 3.46
CA VAL A 92 -3.21 -17.96 2.73
C VAL A 92 -2.90 -17.19 1.44
N ASN A 93 -1.92 -16.28 1.45
CA ASN A 93 -1.65 -15.42 0.30
C ASN A 93 -0.85 -16.14 -0.80
N GLY A 94 -0.02 -17.11 -0.43
CA GLY A 94 0.63 -17.97 -1.42
C GLY A 94 -0.35 -18.97 -2.02
N ASP A 95 -1.27 -19.53 -1.22
CA ASP A 95 -2.28 -20.49 -1.70
C ASP A 95 -3.25 -19.81 -2.68
N MET A 96 -3.70 -18.58 -2.37
CA MET A 96 -4.52 -17.78 -3.28
C MET A 96 -3.82 -17.53 -4.63
N LEU A 97 -2.53 -17.18 -4.61
CA LEU A 97 -1.78 -16.95 -5.85
C LEU A 97 -1.60 -18.26 -6.62
N GLN A 98 -1.26 -19.36 -5.94
CA GLN A 98 -1.12 -20.66 -6.58
C GLN A 98 -2.42 -21.13 -7.23
N ALA A 99 -3.54 -21.06 -6.50
CA ALA A 99 -4.87 -21.42 -7.00
C ALA A 99 -5.26 -20.58 -8.22
N PHE A 100 -4.92 -19.29 -8.21
CA PHE A 100 -5.17 -18.40 -9.36
C PHE A 100 -4.30 -18.76 -10.57
N LEU A 101 -3.01 -19.03 -10.38
CA LEU A 101 -2.13 -19.45 -11.48
C LEU A 101 -2.56 -20.80 -12.08
N ASP A 102 -2.93 -21.76 -11.23
CA ASP A 102 -3.45 -23.06 -11.68
C ASP A 102 -4.77 -22.90 -12.45
N ALA A 103 -5.62 -21.97 -12.03
CA ALA A 103 -6.85 -21.62 -12.73
C ALA A 103 -6.58 -21.00 -14.11
N LEU A 104 -5.55 -20.13 -14.24
CA LEU A 104 -5.16 -19.59 -15.55
C LEU A 104 -4.75 -20.69 -16.53
N VAL A 105 -4.03 -21.72 -16.06
CA VAL A 105 -3.67 -22.90 -16.86
C VAL A 105 -4.91 -23.72 -17.24
N LYS A 106 -5.77 -24.02 -16.26
CA LYS A 106 -7.00 -24.80 -16.49
C LYS A 106 -7.96 -24.12 -17.48
N SER A 107 -8.00 -22.79 -17.48
CA SER A 107 -8.83 -22.00 -18.40
C SER A 107 -8.16 -21.73 -19.75
N GLY A 108 -6.92 -22.18 -19.98
CA GLY A 108 -6.14 -21.92 -21.19
C GLY A 108 -5.78 -20.44 -21.40
N ILE A 109 -5.94 -19.62 -20.37
CA ILE A 109 -5.61 -18.18 -20.43
C ILE A 109 -4.09 -18.03 -20.48
N ASP A 110 -3.37 -18.89 -19.76
CA ASP A 110 -1.92 -18.84 -19.69
C ASP A 110 -1.31 -18.84 -21.10
N GLU A 111 -1.84 -19.60 -22.07
CA GLU A 111 -1.34 -19.73 -23.44
C GLU A 111 -1.10 -18.41 -24.17
N LYS A 112 -1.90 -17.37 -23.85
CA LYS A 112 -1.80 -16.03 -24.45
C LYS A 112 -1.09 -15.00 -23.56
N LEU A 113 -0.77 -15.35 -22.32
CA LEU A 113 -0.11 -14.42 -21.39
C LEU A 113 1.29 -14.06 -21.89
N LYS A 114 1.58 -12.77 -21.80
CA LYS A 114 2.89 -12.15 -22.08
C LYS A 114 3.54 -11.69 -20.79
N ARG A 115 2.77 -11.07 -19.90
CA ARG A 115 3.27 -10.54 -18.63
C ARG A 115 2.33 -10.79 -17.46
N PHE A 116 2.90 -11.16 -16.32
CA PHE A 116 2.23 -11.18 -15.03
C PHE A 116 2.93 -10.22 -14.07
N LEU A 117 2.21 -9.23 -13.55
CA LEU A 117 2.69 -8.29 -12.54
C LEU A 117 2.08 -8.62 -11.18
N LEU A 118 2.93 -8.84 -10.18
CA LEU A 118 2.54 -9.00 -8.77
C LEU A 118 2.79 -7.71 -8.00
N VAL A 119 1.78 -7.24 -7.27
CA VAL A 119 1.92 -6.11 -6.35
C VAL A 119 2.24 -6.65 -4.96
N THR A 120 3.35 -6.21 -4.38
CA THR A 120 3.70 -6.46 -2.98
C THR A 120 3.82 -5.13 -2.22
N GLY A 121 4.98 -4.82 -1.61
CA GLY A 121 5.16 -3.59 -0.84
C GLY A 121 6.53 -3.49 -0.16
N ALA A 122 6.78 -2.36 0.49
CA ALA A 122 8.04 -2.08 1.18
C ALA A 122 8.34 -3.04 2.35
N LYS A 123 7.35 -3.83 2.83
CA LYS A 123 7.64 -4.97 3.74
C LYS A 123 8.62 -5.98 3.15
N GLN A 124 8.86 -5.96 1.83
CA GLN A 124 9.96 -6.62 1.14
C GLN A 124 11.34 -6.37 1.78
N TYR A 125 11.52 -5.23 2.44
CA TYR A 125 12.74 -4.81 3.12
C TYR A 125 12.68 -4.96 4.64
N GLY A 126 11.57 -5.47 5.18
CA GLY A 126 11.40 -5.65 6.62
C GLY A 126 11.05 -4.36 7.36
N VAL A 127 10.50 -3.34 6.68
CA VAL A 127 10.21 -2.02 7.28
C VAL A 127 9.27 -2.05 8.49
N HIS A 128 8.53 -3.14 8.66
CA HIS A 128 7.64 -3.41 9.80
C HIS A 128 8.37 -4.01 11.02
N LEU A 129 9.61 -4.46 10.84
CA LEU A 129 10.44 -5.10 11.87
C LEU A 129 11.43 -4.12 12.50
N GLY A 130 11.66 -2.95 11.91
CA GLY A 130 12.53 -1.92 12.45
C GLY A 130 13.37 -1.21 11.38
N PRO A 131 14.48 -0.55 11.79
CA PRO A 131 15.39 0.16 10.91
C PRO A 131 15.92 -0.70 9.77
N VAL A 132 15.88 -0.13 8.58
CA VAL A 132 16.31 -0.73 7.32
C VAL A 132 17.49 0.06 6.74
N LYS A 133 18.19 -0.54 5.76
CA LYS A 133 19.24 0.15 5.03
C LYS A 133 18.63 1.22 4.10
N ASN A 134 19.04 2.47 4.26
CA ASN A 134 18.58 3.58 3.42
C ASN A 134 19.67 4.04 2.42
N PRO A 135 19.34 4.30 1.13
CA PRO A 135 18.06 3.96 0.51
C PRO A 135 17.93 2.46 0.22
N MET A 136 16.72 1.92 0.32
CA MET A 136 16.39 0.54 -0.07
C MET A 136 16.50 0.37 -1.59
N LEU A 137 17.11 -0.74 -2.00
CA LEU A 137 17.35 -1.11 -3.41
C LEU A 137 16.72 -2.48 -3.68
N GLU A 138 16.23 -2.73 -4.89
CA GLU A 138 15.66 -4.04 -5.26
C GLU A 138 16.69 -5.18 -5.24
N SER A 139 17.98 -4.86 -5.11
CA SER A 139 19.08 -5.81 -4.92
C SER A 139 19.36 -6.16 -3.46
N ASP A 140 18.68 -5.53 -2.51
CA ASP A 140 18.87 -5.81 -1.08
C ASP A 140 18.39 -7.25 -0.75
N PRO A 141 19.09 -7.94 0.17
CA PRO A 141 18.81 -9.32 0.46
C PRO A 141 17.41 -9.49 1.08
N TRP A 142 16.75 -10.56 0.70
CA TRP A 142 15.52 -10.99 1.35
C TRP A 142 15.82 -11.45 2.78
N GLN A 143 14.89 -11.22 3.70
CA GLN A 143 15.02 -11.65 5.09
C GLN A 143 14.57 -13.11 5.23
N THR A 144 15.34 -14.05 4.67
CA THR A 144 14.96 -15.47 4.56
C THR A 144 15.35 -16.34 5.75
N ASP A 145 16.21 -15.85 6.64
CA ASP A 145 16.56 -16.57 7.86
C ASP A 145 15.40 -16.52 8.86
N GLN A 146 14.59 -17.58 8.86
CA GLN A 146 13.43 -17.71 9.72
C GLN A 146 13.76 -17.87 11.21
N SER A 147 15.04 -18.12 11.56
CA SER A 147 15.48 -18.09 12.95
C SER A 147 15.63 -16.66 13.49
N THR A 148 15.75 -15.69 12.58
CA THR A 148 15.96 -14.28 12.90
C THR A 148 14.73 -13.42 12.58
N PHE A 149 14.08 -13.66 11.44
CA PHE A 149 12.96 -12.86 10.95
C PHE A 149 11.70 -13.72 10.75
N PRO A 150 10.50 -13.18 11.01
CA PRO A 150 9.26 -13.89 10.70
C PRO A 150 9.13 -14.11 9.18
N PRO A 151 8.36 -15.13 8.74
CA PRO A 151 8.10 -15.37 7.33
C PRO A 151 7.41 -14.16 6.69
N ASN A 152 7.76 -13.84 5.45
CA ASN A 152 7.11 -12.77 4.68
C ASN A 152 6.47 -13.36 3.43
N PHE A 153 5.13 -13.33 3.37
CA PHE A 153 4.36 -13.93 2.28
C PHE A 153 4.71 -13.38 0.89
N TYR A 154 5.29 -12.18 0.79
CA TYR A 154 5.79 -11.62 -0.47
C TYR A 154 6.86 -12.51 -1.11
N TYR A 155 7.69 -13.18 -0.31
CA TYR A 155 8.75 -14.04 -0.83
C TYR A 155 8.15 -15.31 -1.44
N ARG A 156 7.20 -15.92 -0.73
CA ARG A 156 6.45 -17.08 -1.23
C ARG A 156 5.72 -16.77 -2.53
N GLN A 157 5.00 -15.65 -2.59
CA GLN A 157 4.27 -15.25 -3.80
C GLN A 157 5.21 -15.03 -4.99
N GLN A 158 6.35 -14.41 -4.76
CA GLN A 158 7.35 -14.20 -5.82
C GLN A 158 7.97 -15.52 -6.30
N ASP A 159 8.27 -16.46 -5.42
CA ASP A 159 8.80 -17.77 -5.80
C ASP A 159 7.78 -18.57 -6.60
N ILE A 160 6.51 -18.57 -6.18
CA ILE A 160 5.39 -19.18 -6.92
C ILE A 160 5.27 -18.57 -8.32
N LEU A 161 5.27 -17.24 -8.42
CA LEU A 161 5.15 -16.54 -9.71
C LEU A 161 6.32 -16.82 -10.63
N LYS A 162 7.55 -16.75 -10.12
CA LYS A 162 8.77 -17.02 -10.91
C LYS A 162 8.74 -18.45 -11.43
N LYS A 163 8.42 -19.43 -10.59
CA LYS A 163 8.27 -20.84 -10.99
C LYS A 163 7.24 -21.02 -12.10
N PHE A 164 6.08 -20.38 -12.00
CA PHE A 164 5.06 -20.41 -13.05
C PHE A 164 5.57 -19.83 -14.37
N CYS A 165 6.27 -18.70 -14.33
CA CYS A 165 6.83 -18.08 -15.53
C CYS A 165 7.95 -18.94 -16.15
N ASP A 166 8.82 -19.55 -15.33
CA ASP A 166 9.88 -20.44 -15.80
C ASP A 166 9.31 -21.66 -16.53
N GLN A 167 8.19 -22.22 -16.04
CA GLN A 167 7.47 -23.34 -16.69
C GLN A 167 6.88 -22.98 -18.06
N SER A 168 6.73 -21.69 -18.37
CA SER A 168 6.25 -21.23 -19.68
C SER A 168 7.33 -21.22 -20.78
N ASN A 169 8.57 -21.61 -20.46
CA ASN A 169 9.72 -21.60 -21.37
C ASN A 169 9.98 -20.20 -21.99
N GLY A 170 9.87 -19.15 -21.17
CA GLY A 170 10.13 -17.76 -21.57
C GLY A 170 8.98 -17.05 -22.29
N ARG A 171 7.84 -17.73 -22.48
CA ARG A 171 6.62 -17.14 -23.09
C ARG A 171 6.00 -16.08 -22.18
N ILE A 172 5.93 -16.36 -20.89
CA ILE A 172 5.38 -15.48 -19.86
C ILE A 172 6.56 -14.91 -19.08
N SER A 173 6.60 -13.59 -18.95
CA SER A 173 7.56 -12.91 -18.09
C SER A 173 6.87 -12.27 -16.89
N TRP A 174 7.62 -11.96 -15.84
CA TRP A 174 7.06 -11.40 -14.61
C TRP A 174 7.55 -9.99 -14.29
N ASN A 175 6.75 -9.28 -13.51
CA ASN A 175 7.12 -8.07 -12.80
C ASN A 175 6.67 -8.15 -11.33
N VAL A 176 7.38 -7.45 -10.45
CA VAL A 176 6.94 -7.25 -9.06
C VAL A 176 7.08 -5.77 -8.71
N THR A 177 6.15 -5.19 -7.96
CA THR A 177 6.24 -3.79 -7.51
C THR A 177 6.24 -3.66 -5.99
N TYR A 178 7.11 -2.80 -5.46
CA TYR A 178 7.29 -2.50 -4.03
C TYR A 178 6.85 -1.05 -3.72
N PRO A 179 5.53 -0.78 -3.60
CA PRO A 179 5.04 0.50 -3.11
C PRO A 179 5.31 0.70 -1.61
N ASN A 180 5.36 1.95 -1.15
CA ASN A 180 5.44 2.33 0.27
C ASN A 180 4.29 3.27 0.64
N ASP A 181 3.71 3.06 1.83
CA ASP A 181 2.70 3.93 2.47
C ASP A 181 1.77 4.62 1.47
N VAL A 182 0.93 3.79 0.82
CA VAL A 182 0.16 4.20 -0.35
C VAL A 182 -0.80 5.35 -0.03
N ILE A 183 -0.70 6.41 -0.82
CA ILE A 183 -1.65 7.53 -0.86
C ILE A 183 -2.70 7.21 -1.93
N GLY A 184 -3.91 6.90 -1.50
CA GLY A 184 -5.02 6.63 -2.40
C GLY A 184 -6.35 6.50 -1.65
N TYR A 185 -7.42 6.28 -2.42
CA TYR A 185 -8.77 6.17 -1.90
C TYR A 185 -9.41 4.83 -2.29
N ALA A 186 -9.96 4.13 -1.31
CA ALA A 186 -10.89 3.02 -1.52
C ALA A 186 -11.76 2.82 -0.26
N GLN A 187 -13.08 2.70 -0.44
CA GLN A 187 -14.09 2.51 0.61
C GLN A 187 -14.06 1.12 1.28
N GLY A 188 -13.75 1.12 2.59
CA GLY A 188 -13.65 -0.08 3.43
C GLY A 188 -12.24 -0.68 3.53
N ASN A 189 -11.20 0.06 3.10
CA ASN A 189 -9.81 -0.40 3.09
C ASN A 189 -9.15 -0.49 4.48
N PHE A 190 -8.37 -1.57 4.69
CA PHE A 190 -7.65 -1.88 5.93
C PHE A 190 -6.34 -1.09 6.15
N MET A 191 -5.85 -0.34 5.16
CA MET A 191 -4.65 0.52 5.30
C MET A 191 -4.86 1.85 4.56
N ASN A 192 -5.54 2.81 5.22
CA ASN A 192 -5.91 4.07 4.57
C ASN A 192 -5.28 5.28 5.28
N LEU A 193 -4.06 5.62 4.87
CA LEU A 193 -3.27 6.73 5.42
C LEU A 193 -4.04 8.06 5.36
N ALA A 194 -4.48 8.45 4.17
CA ALA A 194 -5.14 9.74 3.96
C ALA A 194 -6.47 9.84 4.74
N THR A 195 -7.28 8.78 4.76
CA THR A 195 -8.57 8.82 5.49
C THR A 195 -8.36 8.99 6.99
N ALA A 196 -7.47 8.20 7.59
CA ALA A 196 -7.20 8.29 9.03
C ALA A 196 -6.59 9.66 9.41
N VAL A 197 -5.66 10.19 8.61
CA VAL A 197 -5.09 11.53 8.82
C VAL A 197 -6.18 12.61 8.74
N GLY A 198 -7.05 12.52 7.74
CA GLY A 198 -8.11 13.49 7.54
C GLY A 198 -9.15 13.47 8.66
N ILE A 199 -9.58 12.29 9.10
CA ILE A 199 -10.53 12.15 10.22
C ILE A 199 -9.90 12.68 11.51
N TYR A 200 -8.64 12.36 11.77
CA TYR A 200 -7.90 12.88 12.93
C TYR A 200 -7.85 14.41 12.92
N ALA A 201 -7.48 15.02 11.78
CA ALA A 201 -7.39 16.47 11.65
C ALA A 201 -8.76 17.16 11.79
N ALA A 202 -9.79 16.64 11.10
CA ALA A 202 -11.14 17.18 11.16
C ALA A 202 -11.76 17.08 12.56
N THR A 203 -11.57 15.94 13.24
CA THR A 203 -12.08 15.74 14.60
C THR A 203 -11.34 16.59 15.62
N SER A 204 -10.02 16.73 15.49
CA SER A 204 -9.22 17.62 16.37
C SER A 204 -9.68 19.06 16.25
N LYS A 205 -10.00 19.52 15.04
CA LYS A 205 -10.61 20.84 14.82
C LYS A 205 -12.00 20.96 15.45
N GLU A 206 -12.87 19.96 15.31
CA GLU A 206 -14.21 20.00 15.93
C GLU A 206 -14.12 20.05 17.46
N LEU A 207 -13.10 19.44 18.05
CA LEU A 207 -12.77 19.55 19.48
C LEU A 207 -12.20 20.92 19.89
N GLY A 208 -11.96 21.83 18.93
CA GLY A 208 -11.36 23.13 19.19
C GLY A 208 -9.87 23.06 19.58
N LYS A 209 -9.18 21.95 19.25
CA LYS A 209 -7.77 21.73 19.59
C LYS A 209 -6.88 22.05 18.37
N ASP A 210 -5.71 22.62 18.63
CA ASP A 210 -4.64 22.71 17.62
C ASP A 210 -4.13 21.30 17.29
N LEU A 211 -3.64 21.11 16.07
CA LEU A 211 -3.28 19.79 15.55
C LEU A 211 -1.91 19.34 16.08
N ILE A 212 -1.93 18.34 16.95
CA ILE A 212 -0.72 17.67 17.47
C ILE A 212 -0.35 16.51 16.54
N PHE A 213 0.92 16.38 16.15
CA PHE A 213 1.42 15.21 15.45
C PHE A 213 1.37 13.98 16.37
N PRO A 214 0.60 12.93 16.03
CA PRO A 214 0.37 11.82 16.95
C PRO A 214 1.55 10.83 17.03
N GLY A 215 2.50 10.91 16.10
CA GLY A 215 3.60 9.95 15.94
C GLY A 215 4.87 10.27 16.75
N SER A 216 6.00 9.77 16.27
CA SER A 216 7.31 9.95 16.89
C SER A 216 7.88 11.34 16.61
N GLU A 217 8.43 12.01 17.63
CA GLU A 217 9.19 13.25 17.46
C GLU A 217 10.39 13.06 16.52
N ARG A 218 11.09 11.91 16.64
CA ARG A 218 12.22 11.62 15.75
C ARG A 218 11.76 11.53 14.30
N PHE A 219 10.62 10.91 14.03
CA PHE A 219 10.16 10.73 12.65
C PHE A 219 9.45 11.95 12.09
N TYR A 220 8.95 12.85 12.94
CA TYR A 220 8.43 14.15 12.50
C TYR A 220 9.46 14.91 11.64
N THR A 221 10.74 14.87 12.04
CA THR A 221 11.86 15.47 11.30
C THR A 221 12.61 14.48 10.41
N GLY A 222 12.15 13.22 10.36
CA GLY A 222 12.70 12.15 9.56
C GLY A 222 12.24 12.17 8.11
N PHE A 223 12.80 11.25 7.33
CA PHE A 223 12.52 11.13 5.90
C PHE A 223 11.67 9.91 5.59
N ASP A 224 10.66 10.11 4.73
CA ASP A 224 9.79 9.07 4.19
C ASP A 224 9.60 9.27 2.67
N CYS A 225 9.15 8.22 1.98
CA CYS A 225 8.76 8.27 0.58
C CYS A 225 7.39 7.63 0.42
N PHE A 226 6.47 8.28 -0.29
CA PHE A 226 5.13 7.75 -0.48
C PHE A 226 4.92 7.20 -1.88
N THR A 227 3.88 6.38 -2.05
CA THR A 227 3.40 5.93 -3.35
C THR A 227 1.98 6.42 -3.59
N SER A 228 1.80 7.35 -4.52
CA SER A 228 0.49 7.67 -5.08
C SER A 228 -0.06 6.46 -5.82
N ALA A 229 -1.31 6.09 -5.55
CA ALA A 229 -1.99 5.00 -6.24
C ALA A 229 -2.04 5.23 -7.76
N ASP A 230 -2.26 6.48 -8.18
CA ASP A 230 -2.32 6.88 -9.59
C ASP A 230 -0.96 6.69 -10.27
N LEU A 231 0.12 7.11 -9.61
CA LEU A 231 1.47 6.92 -10.11
C LEU A 231 1.81 5.43 -10.20
N HIS A 232 1.42 4.64 -9.19
CA HIS A 232 1.63 3.20 -9.18
C HIS A 232 0.91 2.51 -10.33
N ALA A 233 -0.35 2.88 -10.61
CA ALA A 233 -1.10 2.35 -11.74
C ALA A 233 -0.42 2.65 -13.08
N LYS A 234 0.03 3.90 -13.29
CA LYS A 234 0.81 4.30 -14.49
C LYS A 234 2.12 3.50 -14.58
N PHE A 235 2.80 3.29 -13.44
CA PHE A 235 4.03 2.50 -13.38
C PHE A 235 3.77 1.04 -13.76
N CYS A 236 2.71 0.44 -13.24
CA CYS A 236 2.32 -0.93 -13.56
C CYS A 236 2.05 -1.09 -15.05
N GLU A 237 1.31 -0.17 -15.67
CA GLU A 237 1.08 -0.18 -17.13
C GLU A 237 2.41 -0.09 -17.91
N TRP A 238 3.30 0.84 -17.53
CA TRP A 238 4.62 0.97 -18.15
C TRP A 238 5.45 -0.31 -18.00
N ALA A 239 5.55 -0.85 -16.79
CA ALA A 239 6.41 -2.00 -16.49
C ALA A 239 6.02 -3.24 -17.30
N VAL A 240 4.71 -3.48 -17.49
CA VAL A 240 4.29 -4.66 -18.25
C VAL A 240 4.51 -4.51 -19.75
N LEU A 241 4.44 -3.29 -20.28
CA LEU A 241 4.59 -2.98 -21.70
C LEU A 241 6.06 -2.75 -22.12
N GLU A 242 6.92 -2.33 -21.19
CA GLU A 242 8.33 -2.05 -21.45
C GLU A 242 9.14 -3.37 -21.57
N PRO A 243 9.74 -3.66 -22.74
CA PRO A 243 10.49 -4.91 -22.93
C PRO A 243 11.67 -5.05 -21.98
N SER A 244 12.42 -3.96 -21.72
CA SER A 244 13.59 -3.98 -20.84
C SER A 244 13.25 -4.18 -19.35
N ALA A 245 11.99 -3.95 -18.99
CA ALA A 245 11.47 -4.17 -17.64
C ALA A 245 11.17 -5.65 -17.35
N ALA A 246 11.35 -6.56 -18.32
CA ALA A 246 11.04 -7.96 -18.16
C ALA A 246 11.79 -8.69 -17.04
N ASN A 247 11.08 -9.53 -16.27
CA ASN A 247 11.61 -10.39 -15.21
C ASN A 247 12.34 -9.57 -14.13
N ARG A 248 11.72 -8.47 -13.70
CA ARG A 248 12.27 -7.54 -12.72
C ARG A 248 11.24 -7.12 -11.70
N ALA A 249 11.70 -7.06 -10.46
CA ALA A 249 11.04 -6.33 -9.39
C ALA A 249 11.46 -4.85 -9.39
N PHE A 250 10.56 -3.96 -8.98
CA PHE A 250 10.79 -2.52 -8.95
C PHE A 250 10.25 -1.90 -7.68
N ASN A 251 11.03 -1.00 -7.10
CA ASN A 251 10.52 0.02 -6.22
C ASN A 251 9.58 0.95 -6.98
N VAL A 252 8.54 1.45 -6.30
CA VAL A 252 7.62 2.43 -6.87
C VAL A 252 7.26 3.47 -5.82
N VAL A 253 7.89 4.65 -5.89
CA VAL A 253 7.58 5.82 -5.04
C VAL A 253 7.46 7.08 -5.89
N ASN A 254 6.86 8.11 -5.31
CA ASN A 254 6.51 9.40 -5.92
C ASN A 254 7.66 10.13 -6.61
N GLY A 255 8.88 9.92 -6.11
CA GLY A 255 10.10 10.47 -6.67
C GLY A 255 10.59 11.72 -5.95
N ASP A 256 9.84 12.21 -4.97
CA ASP A 256 10.29 13.07 -3.89
C ASP A 256 10.59 12.28 -2.60
N VAL A 257 11.18 12.98 -1.64
CA VAL A 257 11.38 12.53 -0.26
C VAL A 257 10.74 13.59 0.62
N GLU A 258 9.96 13.16 1.59
CA GLU A 258 9.17 14.04 2.44
C GLU A 258 9.48 13.86 3.92
N SER A 259 9.05 14.84 4.70
CA SER A 259 9.09 14.78 6.16
C SER A 259 7.75 15.27 6.71
N TRP A 260 7.33 14.73 7.84
CA TRP A 260 6.08 15.20 8.45
C TRP A 260 6.18 16.65 8.95
N GLN A 261 7.38 17.17 9.26
CA GLN A 261 7.56 18.60 9.52
C GLN A 261 7.20 19.49 8.32
N ASN A 262 7.28 18.98 7.09
CA ASN A 262 6.85 19.69 5.88
C ASN A 262 5.38 19.43 5.56
N LEU A 263 4.91 18.19 5.69
CA LEU A 263 3.53 17.81 5.34
C LEU A 263 2.50 18.24 6.39
N TRP A 264 2.82 18.15 7.68
CA TRP A 264 1.88 18.33 8.77
C TRP A 264 1.30 19.75 8.88
N PRO A 265 2.09 20.83 8.69
CA PRO A 265 1.53 22.19 8.60
C PRO A 265 0.54 22.33 7.45
N LYS A 266 0.81 21.71 6.29
CA LYS A 266 -0.10 21.73 5.15
C LYS A 266 -1.40 20.97 5.44
N VAL A 267 -1.33 19.84 6.15
CA VAL A 267 -2.52 19.12 6.66
C VAL A 267 -3.34 20.04 7.58
N ALA A 268 -2.70 20.68 8.56
CA ALA A 268 -3.39 21.58 9.48
C ALA A 268 -4.11 22.72 8.74
N GLU A 269 -3.41 23.39 7.82
CA GLU A 269 -3.96 24.47 6.99
C GLU A 269 -5.16 24.00 6.17
N ARG A 270 -5.05 22.84 5.51
CA ARG A 270 -6.12 22.29 4.69
C ARG A 270 -7.41 22.08 5.48
N PHE A 271 -7.31 21.56 6.70
CA PHE A 271 -8.48 21.35 7.55
C PHE A 271 -8.91 22.64 8.27
N GLY A 272 -8.21 23.76 8.10
CA GLY A 272 -8.52 25.04 8.72
C GLY A 272 -8.22 25.06 10.22
N THR A 273 -7.10 24.45 10.61
CA THR A 273 -6.50 24.52 11.95
C THR A 273 -5.01 24.90 11.81
N ARG A 274 -4.26 24.85 12.90
CA ARG A 274 -2.81 25.08 12.94
C ARG A 274 -2.13 23.97 13.74
N VAL A 275 -0.84 23.80 13.53
CA VAL A 275 -0.03 22.87 14.33
C VAL A 275 0.14 23.42 15.74
N ASP A 276 0.00 22.56 16.75
CA ASP A 276 0.32 22.94 18.12
C ASP A 276 1.83 23.19 18.26
N ALA A 277 2.22 24.45 18.49
CA ALA A 277 3.62 24.86 18.60
C ALA A 277 4.35 24.24 19.81
N SER A 278 3.61 23.66 20.76
CA SER A 278 4.12 23.02 21.96
C SER A 278 4.10 21.49 21.92
N GLN A 279 3.69 20.87 20.79
CA GLN A 279 3.44 19.42 20.68
C GLN A 279 4.57 18.53 21.26
N PHE A 280 5.84 18.90 21.14
CA PHE A 280 6.97 18.10 21.66
C PHE A 280 7.54 18.57 23.01
N GLN A 281 6.96 19.58 23.66
CA GLN A 281 7.51 20.14 24.91
C GLN A 281 7.19 19.30 26.15
N LYS A 282 6.10 18.53 26.13
CA LYS A 282 5.66 17.70 27.26
C LYS A 282 5.08 16.38 26.77
N PRO A 283 5.23 15.28 27.54
CA PRO A 283 4.55 14.04 27.25
C PRO A 283 3.03 14.22 27.26
N HIS A 284 2.35 13.66 26.26
CA HIS A 284 0.90 13.62 26.21
C HIS A 284 0.37 12.42 27.02
N PRO A 285 -0.79 12.52 27.71
CA PRO A 285 -1.32 11.43 28.55
C PRO A 285 -1.60 10.12 27.81
N LEU A 286 -1.85 10.19 26.50
CA LEU A 286 -2.07 9.03 25.63
C LEU A 286 -0.80 8.53 24.94
N SER A 287 0.37 9.00 25.33
CA SER A 287 1.62 8.55 24.71
C SER A 287 1.86 7.06 24.93
N SER A 288 2.51 6.43 23.95
CA SER A 288 2.90 5.02 24.02
C SER A 288 4.22 4.79 23.30
N SER A 289 4.94 3.75 23.72
CA SER A 289 6.18 3.31 23.07
C SER A 289 6.22 1.79 23.11
N THR A 290 6.62 1.17 22.00
CA THR A 290 6.81 -0.28 21.90
C THR A 290 8.10 -0.54 21.12
N ASP A 291 8.95 -1.40 21.66
CA ASP A 291 10.17 -1.82 20.96
C ASP A 291 9.77 -2.74 19.78
N LEU A 292 10.41 -2.53 18.63
CA LEU A 292 10.28 -3.43 17.48
C LEU A 292 11.23 -4.62 17.62
N ASN A 293 11.46 -5.36 16.54
CA ASN A 293 12.30 -6.56 16.59
C ASN A 293 13.69 -6.24 17.15
N PRO A 294 14.21 -7.08 18.08
CA PRO A 294 15.55 -6.91 18.62
C PRO A 294 16.63 -6.95 17.54
N ILE A 295 16.46 -7.83 16.55
CA ILE A 295 17.30 -7.89 15.36
C ILE A 295 16.52 -7.23 14.22
N THR A 296 17.10 -6.16 13.69
CA THR A 296 16.46 -5.30 12.70
C THR A 296 17.00 -5.60 11.30
N PRO A 297 16.26 -5.31 10.22
CA PRO A 297 16.72 -5.66 8.87
C PRO A 297 18.04 -5.00 8.46
N ILE A 298 18.40 -3.82 9.03
CA ILE A 298 19.71 -3.20 8.79
C ILE A 298 20.88 -4.10 9.22
N SER A 299 20.66 -5.07 10.11
CA SER A 299 21.68 -6.06 10.52
C SER A 299 22.25 -6.86 9.35
N LEU A 300 21.46 -7.11 8.30
CA LEU A 300 21.91 -7.79 7.08
C LEU A 300 22.97 -7.01 6.29
N HIS A 301 23.15 -5.72 6.61
CA HIS A 301 24.09 -4.83 5.94
C HIS A 301 25.28 -4.44 6.81
N GLU A 302 25.27 -4.77 8.10
CA GLU A 302 26.20 -4.25 9.10
C GLU A 302 27.68 -4.39 8.73
N GLU A 303 28.10 -5.57 8.30
CA GLU A 303 29.50 -5.82 7.95
C GLU A 303 29.93 -4.99 6.75
N ARG A 304 29.08 -4.93 5.71
CA ARG A 304 29.36 -4.21 4.47
C ARG A 304 29.28 -2.69 4.65
N SER A 305 28.43 -2.21 5.55
CA SER A 305 28.22 -0.78 5.80
C SER A 305 29.03 -0.23 6.98
N GLY A 306 29.85 -1.05 7.64
CA GLY A 306 30.63 -0.64 8.81
C GLY A 306 29.78 -0.32 10.04
N LEU A 307 28.60 -0.94 10.18
CA LEU A 307 27.66 -0.73 11.30
C LEU A 307 27.67 -1.86 12.33
N LYS A 308 28.59 -2.82 12.22
CA LYS A 308 28.67 -3.97 13.12
C LYS A 308 28.70 -3.56 14.59
N GLY A 309 27.70 -3.99 15.34
CA GLY A 309 27.60 -3.73 16.79
C GLY A 309 27.17 -2.31 17.20
N VAL A 310 26.81 -1.44 16.24
CA VAL A 310 26.32 -0.07 16.53
C VAL A 310 24.87 0.17 16.08
N THR A 311 24.26 -0.77 15.37
CA THR A 311 22.83 -0.73 15.05
C THR A 311 22.01 -0.85 16.33
N LYS A 312 20.82 -0.23 16.32
CA LYS A 312 19.90 -0.25 17.45
C LYS A 312 18.53 -0.75 17.00
N PRO A 313 17.79 -1.48 17.85
CA PRO A 313 16.38 -1.74 17.63
C PRO A 313 15.62 -0.44 17.39
N GLY A 314 14.64 -0.47 16.47
CA GLY A 314 13.71 0.64 16.32
C GLY A 314 12.61 0.58 17.37
N LYS A 315 11.85 1.67 17.44
CA LYS A 315 10.65 1.75 18.25
C LYS A 315 9.49 2.28 17.44
N MET A 316 8.30 1.88 17.86
CA MET A 316 7.05 2.56 17.54
C MET A 316 6.69 3.45 18.72
N GLU A 317 6.88 4.75 18.55
CA GLU A 317 6.62 5.81 19.52
C GLU A 317 5.44 6.66 19.04
N GLN A 318 4.39 6.75 19.84
CA GLN A 318 3.25 7.61 19.54
C GLN A 318 3.15 8.66 20.65
N MET A 319 3.19 9.94 20.28
CA MET A 319 2.78 11.00 21.19
C MET A 319 1.31 10.84 21.58
N ILE A 320 0.46 10.44 20.63
CA ILE A 320 -0.95 10.14 20.88
C ILE A 320 -1.22 8.76 20.29
N ASP A 321 -1.44 7.77 21.17
CA ASP A 321 -1.95 6.47 20.76
C ASP A 321 -3.33 6.64 20.11
N LEU A 322 -3.37 6.56 18.78
CA LEU A 322 -4.56 6.85 17.99
C LEU A 322 -5.70 5.84 18.23
N THR A 323 -5.35 4.62 18.64
CA THR A 323 -6.35 3.61 19.02
C THR A 323 -7.02 4.01 20.32
N LYS A 324 -6.26 4.46 21.33
CA LYS A 324 -6.85 4.99 22.57
C LYS A 324 -7.60 6.30 22.33
N TRP A 325 -7.05 7.18 21.51
CA TRP A 325 -7.63 8.48 21.20
C TRP A 325 -9.02 8.36 20.56
N SER A 326 -9.16 7.51 19.54
CA SER A 326 -10.44 7.28 18.85
C SER A 326 -11.53 6.66 19.72
N GLN A 327 -11.15 6.05 20.85
CA GLN A 327 -12.09 5.43 21.78
C GLN A 327 -12.64 6.39 22.85
N GLN A 328 -12.06 7.59 23.00
CA GLN A 328 -12.54 8.58 23.97
C GLN A 328 -13.94 9.09 23.60
N GLU A 329 -14.81 9.23 24.60
CA GLU A 329 -16.19 9.68 24.38
C GLU A 329 -16.24 11.07 23.73
N GLU A 330 -15.39 12.02 24.16
CA GLU A 330 -15.33 13.35 23.53
C GLU A 330 -14.99 13.29 22.03
N VAL A 331 -14.13 12.36 21.61
CA VAL A 331 -13.71 12.20 20.21
C VAL A 331 -14.85 11.60 19.39
N LYS A 332 -15.53 10.58 19.91
CA LYS A 332 -16.71 9.96 19.29
C LYS A 332 -17.85 10.96 19.14
N GLU A 333 -18.14 11.73 20.18
CA GLU A 333 -19.19 12.75 20.17
C GLU A 333 -18.86 13.88 19.18
N ALA A 334 -17.61 14.34 19.14
CA ALA A 334 -17.16 15.36 18.19
C ALA A 334 -17.31 14.87 16.75
N TRP A 335 -16.81 13.68 16.41
CA TRP A 335 -16.98 13.12 15.07
C TRP A 335 -18.46 12.98 14.70
N LYS A 336 -19.28 12.42 15.59
CA LYS A 336 -20.72 12.25 15.35
C LYS A 336 -21.43 13.58 15.08
N LYS A 337 -21.08 14.62 15.84
CA LYS A 337 -21.63 15.97 15.65
C LYS A 337 -21.19 16.56 14.31
N LEU A 338 -19.91 16.44 13.96
CA LEU A 338 -19.36 16.89 12.68
C LEU A 338 -20.02 16.15 11.51
N ALA A 339 -20.06 14.82 11.57
CA ALA A 339 -20.63 13.96 10.53
C ALA A 339 -22.11 14.29 10.29
N LYS A 340 -22.91 14.47 11.35
CA LYS A 340 -24.31 14.90 11.21
C LYS A 340 -24.47 16.28 10.60
N ARG A 341 -23.60 17.23 10.96
CA ARG A 341 -23.66 18.60 10.45
C ARG A 341 -23.32 18.67 8.96
N GLU A 342 -22.30 17.93 8.53
CA GLU A 342 -21.75 18.01 7.17
C GLU A 342 -22.28 16.88 6.25
N GLY A 343 -23.11 15.97 6.78
CA GLY A 343 -23.66 14.84 6.05
C GLY A 343 -22.62 13.78 5.69
N LEU A 344 -21.69 13.49 6.62
CA LEU A 344 -20.62 12.51 6.44
C LEU A 344 -21.01 11.13 6.95
N ASP A 345 -20.21 10.13 6.60
CA ASP A 345 -20.31 8.79 7.19
C ASP A 345 -19.98 8.80 8.70
N GLU A 346 -21.01 8.62 9.55
CA GLU A 346 -20.86 8.55 11.01
C GLU A 346 -19.93 7.41 11.44
N LYS A 347 -19.80 6.33 10.64
CA LYS A 347 -18.96 5.16 10.97
C LYS A 347 -17.50 5.32 10.59
N ALA A 348 -17.14 6.36 9.83
CA ALA A 348 -15.78 6.51 9.32
C ALA A 348 -14.71 6.55 10.43
N LEU A 349 -15.01 7.13 11.60
CA LEU A 349 -14.11 7.11 12.76
C LEU A 349 -13.87 5.69 13.28
N GLU A 350 -14.89 4.84 13.33
CA GLU A 350 -14.81 3.46 13.82
C GLU A 350 -14.13 2.54 12.81
N GLU A 351 -14.35 2.78 11.51
CA GLU A 351 -13.77 2.00 10.41
C GLU A 351 -12.35 2.43 10.05
N ALA A 352 -11.89 3.58 10.56
CA ALA A 352 -10.54 4.07 10.31
C ALA A 352 -9.46 3.18 10.95
N THR A 353 -8.37 3.01 10.22
CA THR A 353 -7.30 2.06 10.55
C THR A 353 -6.27 2.70 11.48
N TRP A 354 -6.66 3.00 12.73
CA TRP A 354 -5.85 3.76 13.68
C TRP A 354 -4.53 3.09 14.05
N GLY A 355 -4.52 1.77 14.22
CA GLY A 355 -3.28 1.01 14.47
C GLY A 355 -2.28 1.12 13.32
N PHE A 356 -2.76 1.11 12.07
CA PHE A 356 -1.93 1.31 10.88
C PHE A 356 -1.36 2.74 10.85
N LEU A 357 -2.18 3.76 11.07
CA LEU A 357 -1.70 5.15 11.10
C LEU A 357 -0.70 5.38 12.23
N GLY A 358 -0.99 4.83 13.42
CA GLY A 358 -0.11 4.87 14.59
C GLY A 358 1.24 4.21 14.31
N PHE A 359 1.25 3.10 13.57
CA PHE A 359 2.49 2.47 13.11
C PHE A 359 3.24 3.38 12.13
N VAL A 360 2.61 3.84 11.04
CA VAL A 360 3.25 4.67 10.00
C VAL A 360 3.89 5.94 10.58
N LEU A 361 3.16 6.67 11.41
CA LEU A 361 3.64 7.92 12.02
C LEU A 361 4.55 7.68 13.23
N GLY A 362 4.42 6.52 13.87
CA GLY A 362 5.09 6.20 15.12
C GLY A 362 6.47 5.56 14.98
N ARG A 363 6.86 5.08 13.79
CA ARG A 363 8.24 4.63 13.54
C ARG A 363 9.22 5.72 14.00
N ASN A 364 10.36 5.36 14.57
CA ASN A 364 11.39 6.33 14.96
C ASN A 364 12.65 6.30 14.05
N TYR A 365 12.46 5.86 12.80
CA TYR A 365 13.53 5.68 11.80
C TYR A 365 13.04 6.07 10.41
N ASP A 366 13.99 6.39 9.53
CA ASP A 366 13.71 6.86 8.18
C ASP A 366 13.41 5.71 7.19
N LEU A 367 12.68 6.03 6.13
CA LEU A 367 12.25 5.13 5.08
C LEU A 367 12.45 5.77 3.71
N VAL A 368 13.57 5.46 3.05
CA VAL A 368 13.89 6.04 1.75
C VAL A 368 14.09 4.93 0.73
N ILE A 369 13.30 4.94 -0.34
CA ILE A 369 13.33 3.92 -1.39
C ILE A 369 13.87 4.52 -2.69
N SER A 370 14.80 3.82 -3.35
CA SER A 370 15.36 4.31 -4.61
C SER A 370 14.51 3.94 -5.82
N MET A 371 14.25 4.91 -6.70
CA MET A 371 13.68 4.70 -8.04
C MET A 371 14.76 4.53 -9.14
N SER A 372 16.04 4.46 -8.77
CA SER A 372 17.15 4.51 -9.74
C SER A 372 17.07 3.40 -10.79
N LYS A 373 16.62 2.20 -10.41
CA LYS A 373 16.50 1.06 -11.33
C LYS A 373 15.50 1.34 -12.44
N ALA A 374 14.30 1.80 -12.09
CA ALA A 374 13.27 2.14 -13.06
C ALA A 374 13.68 3.34 -13.94
N ARG A 375 14.28 4.38 -13.34
CA ARG A 375 14.75 5.56 -14.09
C ARG A 375 15.81 5.21 -15.14
N LYS A 376 16.73 4.28 -14.83
CA LYS A 376 17.71 3.76 -15.80
C LYS A 376 17.08 3.02 -16.99
N LEU A 377 15.85 2.52 -16.84
CA LEU A 377 15.08 1.87 -17.90
C LEU A 377 14.10 2.83 -18.59
N GLY A 378 14.18 4.13 -18.30
CA GLY A 378 13.39 5.16 -18.98
C GLY A 378 12.12 5.60 -18.26
N TRP A 379 11.84 5.10 -17.04
CA TRP A 379 10.72 5.63 -16.26
C TRP A 379 11.02 7.05 -15.76
N THR A 380 10.13 8.00 -16.11
CA THR A 380 10.25 9.41 -15.73
C THR A 380 9.07 9.92 -14.90
N GLY A 381 8.08 9.06 -14.61
CA GLY A 381 6.91 9.45 -13.83
C GLY A 381 7.29 9.98 -12.44
N TYR A 382 6.57 11.00 -12.04
CA TYR A 382 6.73 11.74 -10.78
C TYR A 382 5.35 12.22 -10.33
N GLU A 383 5.15 12.28 -9.03
CA GLU A 383 3.98 12.88 -8.38
C GLU A 383 4.49 13.61 -7.13
N ASP A 384 4.06 14.85 -6.89
CA ASP A 384 4.36 15.51 -5.61
C ASP A 384 3.52 14.87 -4.50
N SER A 385 4.16 14.48 -3.40
CA SER A 385 3.53 13.74 -2.31
C SER A 385 2.45 14.55 -1.59
N TRP A 386 2.60 15.88 -1.49
CA TRP A 386 1.54 16.73 -0.95
C TRP A 386 0.38 16.88 -1.94
N GLU A 387 0.65 17.06 -3.24
CA GLU A 387 -0.40 17.11 -4.26
C GLU A 387 -1.21 15.82 -4.29
N ALA A 388 -0.56 14.66 -4.21
CA ALA A 388 -1.21 13.35 -4.12
C ALA A 388 -2.12 13.26 -2.88
N LEU A 389 -1.60 13.63 -1.70
CA LEU A 389 -2.36 13.59 -0.45
C LEU A 389 -3.54 14.57 -0.47
N SER A 390 -3.30 15.79 -0.94
CA SER A 390 -4.28 16.86 -1.14
C SER A 390 -5.40 16.44 -2.09
N LYS A 391 -5.06 15.76 -3.19
CA LYS A 391 -6.03 15.22 -4.14
C LYS A 391 -6.91 14.17 -3.48
N VAL A 392 -6.32 13.22 -2.76
CA VAL A 392 -7.07 12.15 -2.08
C VAL A 392 -8.01 12.71 -1.00
N PHE A 393 -7.59 13.73 -0.25
CA PHE A 393 -8.50 14.43 0.65
C PHE A 393 -9.69 15.09 -0.08
N GLY A 394 -9.48 15.56 -1.32
CA GLY A 394 -10.56 16.08 -2.17
C GLY A 394 -11.54 14.97 -2.56
N THR A 395 -11.03 13.83 -3.01
CA THR A 395 -11.85 12.64 -3.31
C THR A 395 -12.65 12.18 -2.09
N LEU A 396 -12.06 12.18 -0.90
CA LEU A 396 -12.73 11.82 0.36
C LEU A 396 -13.83 12.82 0.75
N LYS A 397 -13.67 14.10 0.41
CA LYS A 397 -14.69 15.12 0.59
C LYS A 397 -15.87 14.91 -0.36
N ASP A 398 -15.58 14.65 -1.64
CA ASP A 398 -16.61 14.37 -2.64
C ASP A 398 -17.41 13.10 -2.29
N ALA A 399 -16.73 12.10 -1.72
CA ALA A 399 -17.32 10.87 -1.22
C ALA A 399 -18.03 11.00 0.15
N LYS A 400 -18.10 12.20 0.74
CA LYS A 400 -18.71 12.45 2.06
C LYS A 400 -18.10 11.62 3.20
N VAL A 401 -16.81 11.32 3.10
CA VAL A 401 -16.03 10.74 4.21
C VAL A 401 -15.39 11.84 5.06
N LEU A 402 -15.00 12.96 4.43
CA LEU A 402 -14.40 14.13 5.07
C LEU A 402 -15.20 15.41 4.76
N PRO A 403 -15.11 16.47 5.61
CA PRO A 403 -15.85 17.72 5.41
C PRO A 403 -15.35 18.61 4.25
#